data_AF-A0A937VQY5-F1
#
_entry.id   AF-A0A937VQY5-F1
#
_cell.length_a   1.000
_cell.length_b   1.000
_cell.length_c   1.000
_cell.angle_alpha   90.00
_cell.angle_beta   90.00
_cell.angle_gamma   90.00
#
_symmetry.space_group_name_H-M   'P 1'
#
loop_
_entity.id
_entity.type
_entity.pdbx_description
1 polymer ?
#
loop_
_entity_poly.entity_id
_entity_poly.type
_entity_poly.pdbx_seq_one_letter_code
_entity_poly.pdbx_strand_id
1 'polypeptide(L)'
;IARSLMEDYGYDRVDIEVEFTVNLGRSKKRVDIAIFPPRVEHKQESVKIIIECKREDVRPTDRDNGVEQLKSYLAACSNARFGMWIGSEFQVWERFVSSAGEISFVEATDIPRFGYDAPQPITFAELVPAQEELIAVFKRCHNYIYGNQGLQKEPAFQELLKLIFCKVYDEEYTTSGTMRFFISNEERRSEIGQRRLQRTIEGLFEDVKGRYPYIFGQDEQIRLDNRVLAYVVGELQRYSLLQTQADVKGTAYEQLVGSNLRGDRGEFFTPRNVCEMAARMALATYPRDKWLKLRILDPACGTGGFLVAVMNIWREHLQAIQLAKWPNNESRALEETARILRDTANQYLMGIDFNPVLVRAA
;
A
#
# COMPACT_ATOMS: atom_id res chain seq x y z
N ILE A 1 -13.49 9.45 6.46
CA ILE A 1 -14.30 8.43 5.73
C ILE A 1 -15.39 9.08 4.89
N ALA A 2 -16.40 9.76 5.46
CA ALA A 2 -17.46 10.41 4.68
C ALA A 2 -16.95 11.36 3.58
N ARG A 3 -15.87 12.11 3.85
CA ARG A 3 -15.20 12.96 2.85
C ARG A 3 -14.64 12.16 1.66
N SER A 4 -13.95 11.06 1.91
CA SER A 4 -13.41 10.16 0.88
C SER A 4 -14.51 9.53 0.03
N LEU A 5 -15.67 9.22 0.61
CA LEU A 5 -16.82 8.74 -0.17
C LEU A 5 -17.30 9.76 -1.22
N MET A 6 -17.20 11.06 -0.91
CA MET A 6 -17.56 12.12 -1.85
C MET A 6 -16.43 12.41 -2.85
N GLU A 7 -15.19 12.54 -2.37
CA GLU A 7 -14.04 12.95 -3.19
C GLU A 7 -13.50 11.82 -4.06
N ASP A 8 -13.35 10.62 -3.51
CA ASP A 8 -12.67 9.49 -4.16
C ASP A 8 -13.66 8.50 -4.81
N TYR A 9 -14.83 8.32 -4.20
CA TYR A 9 -15.87 7.40 -4.69
C TYR A 9 -17.01 8.09 -5.45
N GLY A 10 -17.06 9.42 -5.42
CA GLY A 10 -18.02 10.22 -6.19
C GLY A 10 -19.48 10.13 -5.71
N TYR A 11 -19.72 9.69 -4.46
CA TYR A 11 -21.07 9.67 -3.90
C TYR A 11 -21.52 11.09 -3.51
N ASP A 12 -22.74 11.45 -3.88
CA ASP A 12 -23.32 12.74 -3.51
C ASP A 12 -23.67 12.77 -2.01
N ARG A 13 -23.48 13.93 -1.37
CA ARG A 13 -23.78 14.10 0.07
C ARG A 13 -25.22 13.75 0.42
N VAL A 14 -26.16 13.99 -0.50
CA VAL A 14 -27.59 13.72 -0.28
C VAL A 14 -27.92 12.24 -0.25
N ASP A 15 -27.07 11.38 -0.83
CA ASP A 15 -27.25 9.94 -0.90
C ASP A 15 -26.51 9.21 0.24
N ILE A 16 -25.89 9.96 1.16
CA ILE A 16 -25.13 9.44 2.31
C ILE A 16 -25.83 9.85 3.59
N GLU A 17 -26.15 8.89 4.45
CA GLU A 17 -26.69 9.14 5.78
C GLU A 17 -25.76 8.60 6.86
N VAL A 18 -25.49 9.45 7.85
CA VAL A 18 -24.64 9.13 9.01
C VAL A 18 -25.52 8.71 10.17
N GLU A 19 -25.11 7.70 10.94
CA GLU A 19 -25.88 7.16 12.08
C GLU A 19 -27.29 6.65 11.66
N PHE A 20 -27.39 6.02 10.49
CA PHE A 20 -28.66 5.55 9.95
C PHE A 20 -29.22 4.39 10.78
N THR A 21 -30.51 4.45 11.11
CA THR A 21 -31.14 3.44 11.99
C THR A 21 -31.60 2.22 11.20
N VAL A 22 -31.13 1.05 11.60
CA VAL A 22 -31.54 -0.26 11.09
C VAL A 22 -32.27 -1.08 12.16
N ASN A 23 -33.33 -1.75 11.76
CA ASN A 23 -34.08 -2.68 12.61
C ASN A 23 -33.48 -4.09 12.47
N LEU A 24 -33.01 -4.63 13.59
CA LEU A 24 -32.55 -6.01 13.75
C LEU A 24 -33.55 -6.76 14.65
N GLY A 25 -34.55 -7.37 14.01
CA GLY A 25 -35.68 -7.98 14.71
C GLY A 25 -36.44 -6.94 15.54
N ARG A 26 -36.44 -7.10 16.87
CA ARG A 26 -37.05 -6.13 17.81
C ARG A 26 -36.12 -4.99 18.24
N SER A 27 -34.82 -5.11 17.96
CA SER A 27 -33.83 -4.12 18.36
C SER A 27 -33.60 -3.10 17.25
N LYS A 28 -33.36 -1.84 17.64
CA LYS A 28 -32.90 -0.80 16.73
C LYS A 28 -31.41 -0.57 16.96
N LYS A 29 -30.64 -0.55 15.89
CA LYS A 29 -29.21 -0.24 15.89
C LYS A 29 -28.96 0.89 14.89
N ARG A 30 -27.82 1.56 15.03
CA ARG A 30 -27.39 2.58 14.08
C ARG A 30 -26.12 2.08 13.40
N VAL A 31 -26.08 2.22 12.08
CA VAL A 31 -24.87 2.01 11.30
C VAL A 31 -24.15 3.34 11.15
N ASP A 32 -22.82 3.31 11.13
CA ASP A 32 -22.04 4.57 11.14
C ASP A 32 -22.32 5.38 9.86
N ILE A 33 -22.34 4.73 8.69
CA ILE A 33 -22.74 5.33 7.43
C ILE A 33 -23.56 4.34 6.57
N ALA A 34 -24.65 4.81 5.98
CA ALA A 34 -25.41 4.13 4.94
C ALA A 34 -25.39 4.94 3.64
N ILE A 35 -25.18 4.27 2.51
CA ILE A 35 -25.22 4.88 1.17
C ILE A 35 -26.43 4.35 0.41
N PHE A 36 -27.15 5.27 -0.22
CA PHE A 36 -28.39 5.03 -0.94
C PHE A 36 -28.23 5.28 -2.45
N PRO A 37 -29.09 4.69 -3.29
CA PRO A 37 -29.22 5.10 -4.68
C PRO A 37 -29.78 6.53 -4.80
N PRO A 38 -29.43 7.27 -5.87
CA PRO A 38 -29.87 8.64 -6.04
C PRO A 38 -31.38 8.73 -6.20
N ARG A 39 -31.97 9.75 -5.58
CA ARG A 39 -33.41 10.08 -5.67
C ARG A 39 -34.34 8.98 -5.13
N VAL A 40 -33.85 8.13 -4.24
CA VAL A 40 -34.66 7.14 -3.52
C VAL A 40 -34.85 7.60 -2.08
N GLU A 41 -36.01 7.31 -1.51
CA GLU A 41 -36.26 7.59 -0.09
C GLU A 41 -35.37 6.71 0.79
N HIS A 42 -34.69 7.32 1.77
CA HIS A 42 -33.77 6.62 2.66
C HIS A 42 -34.53 5.72 3.64
N LYS A 43 -34.68 4.45 3.26
CA LYS A 43 -35.27 3.37 4.04
C LYS A 43 -34.30 2.20 4.16
N GLN A 44 -34.50 1.36 5.18
CA GLN A 44 -33.66 0.18 5.39
C GLN A 44 -33.61 -0.73 4.15
N GLU A 45 -34.72 -0.92 3.45
CA GLU A 45 -34.74 -1.70 2.20
C GLU A 45 -33.99 -1.03 1.04
N SER A 46 -33.71 0.28 1.10
CA SER A 46 -33.03 1.02 0.02
C SER A 46 -31.52 1.18 0.20
N VAL A 47 -30.98 0.77 1.36
CA VAL A 47 -29.54 0.84 1.64
C VAL A 47 -28.78 0.00 0.61
N LYS A 48 -27.80 0.59 -0.10
CA LYS A 48 -26.94 -0.10 -1.09
C LYS A 48 -25.61 -0.53 -0.47
N ILE A 49 -25.01 0.33 0.35
CA ILE A 49 -23.71 0.11 0.99
C ILE A 49 -23.77 0.49 2.47
N ILE A 50 -23.15 -0.30 3.33
CA ILE A 50 -23.02 -0.04 4.76
C ILE A 50 -21.55 0.14 5.11
N ILE A 51 -21.23 1.13 5.93
CA ILE A 51 -19.86 1.35 6.39
C ILE A 51 -19.85 1.44 7.90
N GLU A 52 -18.98 0.64 8.52
CA GLU A 52 -18.74 0.62 9.96
C GLU A 52 -17.32 1.10 10.24
N CYS A 53 -17.19 2.07 11.14
CA CYS A 53 -15.95 2.73 11.51
C CYS A 53 -15.73 2.52 13.01
N LYS A 54 -14.71 1.74 13.35
CA LYS A 54 -14.28 1.46 14.72
C LYS A 54 -12.97 2.17 15.01
N ARG A 55 -12.59 2.16 16.28
CA ARG A 55 -11.27 2.64 16.70
C ARG A 55 -10.19 1.77 16.07
N GLU A 56 -9.03 2.37 15.82
CA GLU A 56 -7.88 1.73 15.15
C GLU A 56 -7.29 0.52 15.91
N ASP A 57 -7.63 0.34 17.19
CA ASP A 57 -7.21 -0.81 17.99
C ASP A 57 -8.19 -1.99 17.94
N VAL A 58 -9.39 -1.80 17.39
CA VAL A 58 -10.42 -2.84 17.30
C VAL A 58 -10.08 -3.79 16.16
N ARG A 59 -10.03 -5.09 16.44
CA ARG A 59 -9.73 -6.14 15.44
C ARG A 59 -10.97 -6.61 14.68
N PRO A 60 -10.84 -7.12 13.45
CA PRO A 60 -11.96 -7.71 12.69
C PRO A 60 -12.69 -8.84 13.43
N THR A 61 -11.97 -9.56 14.29
CA THR A 61 -12.47 -10.68 15.10
C THR A 61 -13.02 -10.25 16.46
N ASP A 62 -13.11 -8.94 16.74
CA ASP A 62 -13.70 -8.43 17.97
C ASP A 62 -15.14 -8.92 18.12
N ARG A 63 -15.49 -9.37 19.31
CA ARG A 63 -16.79 -10.04 19.57
C ARG A 63 -17.97 -9.10 19.36
N ASP A 64 -17.82 -7.84 19.74
CA ASP A 64 -18.93 -6.88 19.79
C ASP A 64 -18.86 -5.85 18.67
N ASN A 65 -17.64 -5.57 18.16
CA ASN A 65 -17.39 -4.51 17.19
C ASN A 65 -16.69 -5.02 15.91
N GLY A 66 -16.51 -6.33 15.77
CA GLY A 66 -15.87 -6.94 14.62
C GLY A 66 -16.74 -6.97 13.36
N VAL A 67 -16.22 -7.61 12.32
CA VAL A 67 -16.85 -7.70 10.99
C VAL A 67 -18.22 -8.38 11.01
N GLU A 68 -18.47 -9.29 11.97
CA GLU A 68 -19.77 -9.95 12.09
C GLU A 68 -20.91 -8.97 12.41
N GLN A 69 -20.61 -7.86 13.08
CA GLN A 69 -21.57 -6.77 13.26
C GLN A 69 -21.98 -6.18 11.91
N LEU A 70 -21.02 -5.82 11.06
CA LEU A 70 -21.29 -5.33 9.70
C LEU A 70 -22.11 -6.33 8.89
N LYS A 71 -21.75 -7.61 8.92
CA LYS A 71 -22.47 -8.67 8.19
C LYS A 71 -23.92 -8.81 8.68
N SER A 72 -24.18 -8.60 9.98
CA SER A 72 -25.54 -8.60 10.52
C SER A 72 -26.39 -7.46 9.94
N TYR A 73 -25.81 -6.27 9.76
CA TYR A 73 -26.48 -5.13 9.13
C TYR A 73 -26.71 -5.36 7.63
N LEU A 74 -25.71 -5.91 6.93
CA LEU A 74 -25.86 -6.28 5.52
C LEU A 74 -26.95 -7.33 5.31
N ALA A 75 -27.07 -8.31 6.22
CA ALA A 75 -28.13 -9.32 6.16
C ALA A 75 -29.53 -8.71 6.34
N ALA A 76 -29.64 -7.67 7.18
CA ALA A 76 -30.91 -7.02 7.49
C ALA A 76 -31.37 -5.99 6.46
N CYS A 77 -30.48 -5.51 5.60
CA CYS A 77 -30.80 -4.56 4.52
C CYS A 77 -30.89 -5.32 3.19
N SER A 78 -32.11 -5.57 2.72
CA SER A 78 -32.37 -6.48 1.58
C SER A 78 -31.62 -6.13 0.29
N ASN A 79 -31.44 -4.84 0.00
CA ASN A 79 -30.72 -4.35 -1.18
C ASN A 79 -29.25 -3.98 -0.90
N ALA A 80 -28.77 -4.14 0.33
CA ALA A 80 -27.37 -3.88 0.64
C ALA A 80 -26.50 -4.96 -0.01
N ARG A 81 -25.54 -4.52 -0.83
CA ARG A 81 -24.64 -5.41 -1.56
C ARG A 81 -23.23 -5.38 -0.99
N PHE A 82 -22.73 -4.21 -0.61
CA PHE A 82 -21.37 -4.07 -0.09
C PHE A 82 -21.38 -3.55 1.34
N GLY A 83 -20.46 -4.06 2.15
CA GLY A 83 -20.14 -3.51 3.45
C GLY A 83 -18.66 -3.24 3.58
N MET A 84 -18.31 -2.08 4.13
CA MET A 84 -16.93 -1.71 4.42
C MET A 84 -16.76 -1.60 5.94
N TRP A 85 -15.78 -2.30 6.48
CA TRP A 85 -15.42 -2.25 7.90
C TRP A 85 -14.03 -1.65 8.04
N ILE A 86 -13.91 -0.63 8.88
CA ILE A 86 -12.67 0.11 9.12
C ILE A 86 -12.41 0.09 10.61
N GLY A 87 -11.34 -0.57 11.05
CA GLY A 87 -10.87 -0.58 12.44
C GLY A 87 -9.35 -0.64 12.46
N SER A 88 -8.77 -1.64 13.14
CA SER A 88 -7.32 -1.95 13.01
C SER A 88 -6.92 -2.38 11.62
N GLU A 89 -7.91 -2.70 10.79
CA GLU A 89 -7.75 -3.14 9.43
C GLU A 89 -8.87 -2.57 8.57
N PHE A 90 -8.63 -2.52 7.27
CA PHE A 90 -9.64 -2.24 6.27
C PHE A 90 -10.11 -3.56 5.66
N GLN A 91 -11.42 -3.81 5.65
CA GLN A 91 -12.00 -4.97 4.99
C GLN A 91 -13.29 -4.61 4.26
N VAL A 92 -13.49 -5.19 3.07
CA VAL A 92 -14.73 -5.05 2.31
C VAL A 92 -15.35 -6.41 2.08
N TRP A 93 -16.67 -6.47 2.21
CA TRP A 93 -17.47 -7.67 2.07
C TRP A 93 -18.59 -7.45 1.08
N GLU A 94 -18.78 -8.40 0.18
CA GLU A 94 -19.89 -8.43 -0.77
C GLU A 94 -20.89 -9.51 -0.35
N ARG A 95 -22.16 -9.13 -0.30
CA ARG A 95 -23.29 -10.00 -0.02
C ARG A 95 -23.78 -10.67 -1.29
N PHE A 96 -23.93 -11.98 -1.24
CA PHE A 96 -24.56 -12.80 -2.26
C PHE A 96 -25.83 -13.44 -1.71
N VAL A 97 -26.81 -13.61 -2.59
CA VAL A 97 -28.04 -14.35 -2.30
C VAL A 97 -28.16 -15.45 -3.33
N SER A 98 -28.19 -16.71 -2.89
CA SER A 98 -28.35 -17.85 -3.79
C SER A 98 -29.77 -17.91 -4.35
N SER A 99 -29.99 -18.74 -5.38
CA SER A 99 -31.34 -19.00 -5.90
C SER A 99 -32.29 -19.62 -4.86
N ALA A 100 -31.75 -20.22 -3.80
CA ALA A 100 -32.51 -20.75 -2.66
C ALA A 100 -32.77 -19.72 -1.56
N GLY A 101 -32.30 -18.47 -1.72
CA GLY A 101 -32.44 -17.40 -0.73
C GLY A 101 -31.40 -17.41 0.39
N GLU A 102 -30.38 -18.28 0.31
CA GLU A 102 -29.30 -18.31 1.29
C GLU A 102 -28.36 -17.12 1.11
N ILE A 103 -28.07 -16.44 2.22
CA ILE A 103 -27.16 -15.29 2.23
C ILE A 103 -25.75 -15.77 2.54
N SER A 104 -24.79 -15.35 1.71
CA SER A 104 -23.37 -15.54 1.97
C SER A 104 -22.61 -14.22 1.81
N PHE A 105 -21.45 -14.15 2.45
CA PHE A 105 -20.57 -12.98 2.41
C PHE A 105 -19.19 -13.41 1.95
N VAL A 106 -18.68 -12.73 0.93
CA VAL A 106 -17.36 -13.00 0.36
C VAL A 106 -16.55 -11.73 0.42
N GLU A 107 -15.27 -11.85 0.79
CA GLU A 107 -14.34 -10.73 0.78
C GLU A 107 -14.27 -10.09 -0.62
N ALA A 108 -14.16 -8.77 -0.65
CA ALA A 108 -14.02 -7.93 -1.82
C ALA A 108 -12.79 -7.04 -1.66
N THR A 109 -12.22 -6.60 -2.79
CA THR A 109 -11.06 -5.71 -2.80
C THR A 109 -11.44 -4.28 -2.40
N ASP A 110 -12.60 -3.83 -2.85
CA ASP A 110 -13.14 -2.51 -2.54
C ASP A 110 -14.68 -2.43 -2.69
N ILE A 111 -15.27 -1.28 -2.36
CA ILE A 111 -16.65 -0.92 -2.70
C ILE A 111 -16.71 -0.26 -4.09
N PRO A 112 -17.84 -0.33 -4.82
CA PRO A 112 -17.97 0.36 -6.09
C PRO A 112 -17.96 1.89 -5.90
N ARG A 113 -17.49 2.63 -6.91
CA ARG A 113 -17.74 4.07 -7.03
C ARG A 113 -19.18 4.32 -7.47
N PHE A 114 -19.65 5.55 -7.28
CA PHE A 114 -20.95 5.98 -7.78
C PHE A 114 -21.09 5.67 -9.28
N GLY A 115 -22.28 5.19 -9.66
CA GLY A 115 -22.59 4.78 -11.03
C GLY A 115 -22.18 3.35 -11.41
N TYR A 116 -21.45 2.64 -10.54
CA TYR A 116 -21.04 1.26 -10.78
C TYR A 116 -21.66 0.28 -9.77
N ASP A 117 -21.71 -0.99 -10.17
CA ASP A 117 -22.21 -2.09 -9.34
C ASP A 117 -21.09 -3.02 -8.83
N ALA A 118 -19.85 -2.80 -9.26
CA ALA A 118 -18.66 -3.48 -8.78
C ALA A 118 -17.46 -2.51 -8.81
N PRO A 119 -16.40 -2.77 -8.02
CA PRO A 119 -15.14 -2.04 -8.11
C PRO A 119 -14.61 -2.03 -9.54
N GLN A 120 -14.22 -0.85 -10.03
CA GLN A 120 -13.68 -0.69 -11.37
C GLN A 120 -12.15 -0.67 -11.34
N PRO A 121 -11.50 -1.05 -12.46
CA PRO A 121 -10.08 -0.77 -12.67
C PRO A 121 -9.79 0.72 -12.43
N ILE A 122 -8.75 0.98 -11.64
CA ILE A 122 -8.37 2.32 -11.22
C ILE A 122 -7.31 2.90 -12.15
N THR A 123 -7.35 4.21 -12.35
CA THR A 123 -6.27 4.96 -13.02
C THR A 123 -5.26 5.48 -11.99
N PHE A 124 -4.10 5.96 -12.44
CA PHE A 124 -3.07 6.49 -11.54
C PHE A 124 -3.57 7.67 -10.69
N ALA A 125 -4.40 8.54 -11.29
CA ALA A 125 -4.95 9.71 -10.62
C ALA A 125 -5.94 9.37 -9.49
N GLU A 126 -6.42 8.12 -9.45
CA GLU A 126 -7.40 7.67 -8.49
C GLU A 126 -6.80 6.78 -7.40
N LEU A 127 -5.49 6.55 -7.44
CA LEU A 127 -4.78 5.88 -6.36
C LEU A 127 -4.73 6.79 -5.13
N VAL A 128 -4.87 6.18 -3.95
CA VAL A 128 -4.86 6.92 -2.69
C VAL A 128 -3.45 6.84 -2.08
N PRO A 129 -2.76 7.97 -1.81
CA PRO A 129 -1.50 7.94 -1.09
C PRO A 129 -1.67 7.20 0.25
N ALA A 130 -0.81 6.23 0.51
CA ALA A 130 -0.86 5.49 1.76
C ALA A 130 -0.33 6.38 2.90
N GLN A 131 -0.93 6.28 4.08
CA GLN A 131 -0.45 6.94 5.29
C GLN A 131 0.12 5.86 6.22
N GLU A 132 -0.11 5.94 7.53
CA GLU A 132 0.41 4.98 8.50
C GLU A 132 -0.10 3.54 8.26
N GLU A 133 -1.21 3.36 7.54
CA GLU A 133 -1.78 2.05 7.23
C GLU A 133 -0.92 1.23 6.27
N LEU A 134 0.00 1.85 5.51
CA LEU A 134 0.86 1.13 4.56
C LEU A 134 1.65 0.01 5.26
N ILE A 135 2.10 0.29 6.48
CA ILE A 135 2.82 -0.66 7.32
C ILE A 135 1.95 -1.87 7.63
N ALA A 136 0.69 -1.64 7.99
CA ALA A 136 -0.26 -2.69 8.31
C ALA A 136 -0.61 -3.53 7.06
N VAL A 137 -0.77 -2.88 5.90
CA VAL A 137 -1.03 -3.55 4.62
C VAL A 137 0.15 -4.45 4.23
N PHE A 138 1.38 -3.95 4.30
CA PHE A 138 2.58 -4.74 4.02
C PHE A 138 2.73 -5.93 4.97
N LYS A 139 2.54 -5.73 6.28
CA LYS A 139 2.57 -6.82 7.27
C LYS A 139 1.50 -7.88 6.98
N ARG A 140 0.28 -7.45 6.61
CA ARG A 140 -0.81 -8.36 6.24
C ARG A 140 -0.48 -9.18 5.00
N CYS A 141 0.02 -8.54 3.94
CA CYS A 141 0.45 -9.22 2.71
C CYS A 141 1.54 -10.25 3.00
N HIS A 142 2.56 -9.87 3.79
CA HIS A 142 3.65 -10.78 4.17
C HIS A 142 3.15 -11.97 5.00
N ASN A 143 2.35 -11.71 6.03
CA ASN A 143 1.76 -12.76 6.86
C ASN A 143 0.85 -13.70 6.05
N TYR A 144 0.13 -13.17 5.07
CA TYR A 144 -0.72 -13.97 4.20
C TYR A 144 0.12 -14.89 3.31
N ILE A 145 1.20 -14.38 2.70
CA ILE A 145 2.14 -15.20 1.92
C ILE A 145 2.75 -16.29 2.81
N TYR A 146 3.28 -15.92 3.98
CA TYR A 146 3.88 -16.84 4.95
C TYR A 146 2.89 -17.94 5.38
N GLY A 147 1.69 -17.55 5.80
CA GLY A 147 0.70 -18.46 6.38
C GLY A 147 -0.03 -19.35 5.38
N ASN A 148 -0.25 -18.89 4.14
CA ASN A 148 -1.02 -19.65 3.15
C ASN A 148 -0.15 -20.42 2.16
N GLN A 149 1.08 -19.99 1.92
CA GLN A 149 2.00 -20.67 0.99
C GLN A 149 3.10 -21.46 1.73
N GLY A 150 3.23 -21.31 3.04
CA GLY A 150 4.22 -22.04 3.85
C GLY A 150 5.67 -21.61 3.59
N LEU A 151 5.88 -20.45 2.96
CA LEU A 151 7.21 -19.88 2.77
C LEU A 151 7.80 -19.43 4.11
N GLN A 152 9.13 -19.54 4.26
CA GLN A 152 9.82 -18.91 5.39
C GLN A 152 9.74 -17.38 5.30
N LYS A 153 10.02 -16.67 6.41
CA LYS A 153 9.87 -15.21 6.50
C LYS A 153 10.64 -14.43 5.43
N GLU A 154 11.89 -14.81 5.18
CA GLU A 154 12.76 -14.15 4.20
C GLU A 154 12.28 -14.39 2.74
N PRO A 155 12.01 -15.63 2.29
CA PRO A 155 11.40 -15.86 0.98
C PRO A 155 10.05 -15.15 0.78
N ALA A 156 9.17 -15.16 1.80
CA ALA A 156 7.90 -14.44 1.74
C ALA A 156 8.10 -12.92 1.57
N PHE A 157 9.12 -12.37 2.24
CA PHE A 157 9.51 -10.97 2.07
C PHE A 157 10.02 -10.68 0.67
N GLN A 158 10.87 -11.56 0.11
CA GLN A 158 11.36 -11.41 -1.26
C GLN A 158 10.24 -11.42 -2.31
N GLU A 159 9.25 -12.29 -2.16
CA GLU A 159 8.09 -12.31 -3.07
C GLU A 159 7.24 -11.04 -2.94
N LEU A 160 7.01 -10.56 -1.71
CA LEU A 160 6.31 -9.28 -1.50
C LEU A 160 7.11 -8.10 -2.11
N LEU A 161 8.44 -8.12 -1.98
CA LEU A 161 9.32 -7.10 -2.54
C LEU A 161 9.18 -7.02 -4.07
N LYS A 162 9.17 -8.16 -4.76
CA LYS A 162 8.94 -8.22 -6.22
C LYS A 162 7.62 -7.55 -6.61
N LEU A 163 6.55 -7.80 -5.85
CA LEU A 163 5.24 -7.19 -6.10
C LEU A 163 5.23 -5.68 -5.82
N ILE A 164 5.94 -5.21 -4.80
CA ILE A 164 6.12 -3.78 -4.53
C ILE A 164 6.80 -3.09 -5.73
N PHE A 165 7.86 -3.70 -6.27
CA PHE A 165 8.53 -3.18 -7.47
C PHE A 165 7.62 -3.21 -8.70
N CYS A 166 6.86 -4.27 -8.92
CA CYS A 166 5.87 -4.34 -10.00
C CYS A 166 4.85 -3.20 -9.90
N LYS A 167 4.36 -2.93 -8.69
CA LYS A 167 3.42 -1.84 -8.44
C LYS A 167 4.03 -0.46 -8.69
N VAL A 168 5.21 -0.20 -8.14
CA VAL A 168 5.93 1.07 -8.36
C VAL A 168 6.20 1.29 -9.84
N TYR A 169 6.61 0.25 -10.55
CA TYR A 169 6.83 0.30 -11.99
C TYR A 169 5.53 0.60 -12.75
N ASP A 170 4.44 -0.11 -12.43
CA ASP A 170 3.16 0.13 -13.09
C ASP A 170 2.65 1.56 -12.88
N GLU A 171 2.82 2.10 -11.67
CA GLU A 171 2.50 3.49 -11.34
C GLU A 171 3.38 4.51 -12.07
N GLU A 172 4.67 4.21 -12.30
CA GLU A 172 5.62 5.12 -12.94
C GLU A 172 5.40 5.21 -14.45
N TYR A 173 5.11 4.09 -15.10
CA TYR A 173 5.09 3.99 -16.56
C TYR A 173 3.69 3.98 -17.17
N THR A 174 2.63 3.75 -16.38
CA THR A 174 1.25 3.86 -16.88
C THR A 174 0.80 5.31 -16.90
N THR A 175 1.06 5.98 -18.02
CA THR A 175 0.75 7.40 -18.23
C THR A 175 -0.70 7.68 -18.63
N SER A 176 -1.40 6.68 -19.17
CA SER A 176 -2.82 6.78 -19.55
C SER A 176 -3.51 5.43 -19.43
N GLY A 177 -4.77 5.44 -19.01
CA GLY A 177 -5.57 4.23 -18.83
C GLY A 177 -5.53 3.67 -17.41
N THR A 178 -5.95 2.42 -17.29
CA THR A 178 -6.11 1.72 -16.01
C THR A 178 -4.82 1.00 -15.62
N MET A 179 -4.52 0.93 -14.33
CA MET A 179 -3.36 0.21 -13.80
C MET A 179 -3.43 -1.28 -14.17
N ARG A 180 -2.28 -1.86 -14.55
CA ARG A 180 -2.13 -3.31 -14.78
C ARG A 180 -2.04 -4.08 -13.46
N PHE A 181 -1.52 -3.44 -12.41
CA PHE A 181 -1.48 -3.97 -11.05
C PHE A 181 -2.87 -3.85 -10.41
N PHE A 182 -3.80 -4.66 -10.89
CA PHE A 182 -5.21 -4.62 -10.51
C PHE A 182 -5.81 -6.02 -10.59
N ILE A 183 -6.74 -6.33 -9.69
CA ILE A 183 -7.63 -7.49 -9.82
C ILE A 183 -9.06 -7.12 -9.44
N SER A 184 -10.03 -7.59 -10.22
CA SER A 184 -11.45 -7.43 -9.89
C SER A 184 -11.92 -8.48 -8.88
N ASN A 185 -13.04 -8.22 -8.20
CA ASN A 185 -13.67 -9.18 -7.30
C ASN A 185 -14.02 -10.51 -8.00
N GLU A 186 -14.48 -10.45 -9.25
CA GLU A 186 -14.83 -11.64 -10.04
C GLU A 186 -13.58 -12.46 -10.40
N GLU A 187 -12.51 -11.78 -10.83
CA GLU A 187 -11.25 -12.46 -11.14
C GLU A 187 -10.60 -13.06 -9.88
N ARG A 188 -10.65 -12.36 -8.74
CA ARG A 188 -10.13 -12.85 -7.47
C ARG A 188 -10.80 -14.14 -7.03
N ARG A 189 -12.07 -14.36 -7.41
CA ARG A 189 -12.87 -15.54 -7.03
C ARG A 189 -12.85 -16.66 -8.06
N SER A 190 -12.22 -16.47 -9.22
CA SER A 190 -12.19 -17.45 -10.30
C SER A 190 -10.77 -17.90 -10.63
N GLU A 191 -10.55 -19.20 -10.82
CA GLU A 191 -9.24 -19.72 -11.21
C GLU A 191 -8.72 -19.12 -12.52
N ILE A 192 -9.62 -18.88 -13.48
CA ILE A 192 -9.29 -18.29 -14.77
C ILE A 192 -8.83 -16.83 -14.58
N GLY A 193 -9.53 -16.06 -13.74
CA GLY A 193 -9.15 -14.69 -13.41
C GLY A 193 -7.80 -14.62 -12.70
N GLN A 194 -7.59 -15.48 -11.70
CA GLN A 194 -6.30 -15.54 -10.99
C GLN A 194 -5.13 -15.93 -11.93
N ARG A 195 -5.35 -16.84 -12.89
CA ARG A 195 -4.33 -17.17 -13.94
C ARG A 195 -4.10 -16.04 -14.94
N ARG A 196 -5.10 -15.19 -15.20
CA ARG A 196 -4.92 -13.97 -16.00
C ARG A 196 -4.06 -12.97 -15.24
N LEU A 197 -4.38 -12.73 -13.97
CA LEU A 197 -3.59 -11.87 -13.09
C LEU A 197 -2.13 -12.34 -13.07
N GLN A 198 -1.88 -13.63 -12.87
CA GLN A 198 -0.53 -14.19 -12.87
C GLN A 198 0.28 -13.75 -14.09
N ARG A 199 -0.26 -13.94 -15.30
CA ARG A 199 0.41 -13.55 -16.55
C ARG A 199 0.65 -12.03 -16.64
N THR A 200 -0.30 -11.23 -16.16
CA THR A 200 -0.15 -9.76 -16.13
C THR A 200 1.00 -9.34 -15.21
N ILE A 201 1.05 -9.90 -13.99
CA ILE A 201 2.09 -9.55 -13.02
C ILE A 201 3.46 -10.11 -13.42
N GLU A 202 3.51 -11.29 -14.05
CA GLU A 202 4.75 -11.83 -14.63
C GLU A 202 5.29 -10.90 -15.72
N GLY A 203 4.42 -10.40 -16.62
CA GLY A 203 4.82 -9.40 -17.62
C GLY A 203 5.34 -8.10 -17.00
N LEU A 204 4.67 -7.59 -15.96
CA LEU A 204 5.15 -6.45 -15.17
C LEU A 204 6.53 -6.71 -14.55
N PHE A 205 6.76 -7.94 -14.06
CA PHE A 205 8.02 -8.29 -13.44
C PHE A 205 9.17 -8.40 -14.45
N GLU A 206 8.90 -8.86 -15.68
CA GLU A 206 9.88 -8.80 -16.78
C GLU A 206 10.27 -7.34 -17.10
N ASP A 207 9.29 -6.43 -17.14
CA ASP A 207 9.54 -5.00 -17.34
C ASP A 207 10.44 -4.43 -16.20
N VAL A 208 10.15 -4.81 -14.95
CA VAL A 208 10.95 -4.46 -13.75
C VAL A 208 12.37 -4.98 -13.87
N LYS A 209 12.58 -6.23 -14.27
CA LYS A 209 13.91 -6.82 -14.46
C LYS A 209 14.71 -6.09 -15.53
N GLY A 210 14.05 -5.67 -16.62
CA GLY A 210 14.68 -4.84 -17.66
C GLY A 210 15.13 -3.48 -17.13
N ARG A 211 14.34 -2.87 -16.23
CA ARG A 211 14.64 -1.55 -15.65
C ARG A 211 15.69 -1.59 -14.53
N TYR A 212 15.68 -2.66 -13.73
CA TYR A 212 16.50 -2.84 -12.53
C TYR A 212 17.33 -4.14 -12.57
N PRO A 213 18.18 -4.35 -13.60
CA PRO A 213 18.93 -5.61 -13.78
C PRO A 213 20.01 -5.83 -12.72
N TYR A 214 20.35 -4.80 -11.94
CA TYR A 214 21.27 -4.87 -10.81
C TYR A 214 20.59 -5.29 -9.50
N ILE A 215 19.25 -5.24 -9.44
CA ILE A 215 18.44 -5.64 -8.28
C ILE A 215 17.95 -7.07 -8.45
N PHE A 216 17.45 -7.40 -9.65
CA PHE A 216 16.83 -8.67 -9.98
C PHE A 216 17.58 -9.41 -11.09
N GLY A 217 17.86 -10.70 -10.85
CA GLY A 217 18.43 -11.60 -11.85
C GLY A 217 17.45 -11.89 -13.00
N GLN A 218 17.97 -12.18 -14.20
CA GLN A 218 17.13 -12.45 -15.38
C GLN A 218 16.29 -13.73 -15.24
N ASP A 219 16.78 -14.70 -14.48
CA ASP A 219 16.13 -15.97 -14.17
C ASP A 219 15.16 -15.88 -12.97
N GLU A 220 15.09 -14.74 -12.28
CA GLU A 220 14.13 -14.55 -11.21
C GLU A 220 12.70 -14.52 -11.75
N GLN A 221 11.81 -15.14 -10.97
CA GLN A 221 10.38 -15.22 -11.23
C GLN A 221 9.62 -14.95 -9.93
N ILE A 222 8.36 -14.56 -10.05
CA ILE A 222 7.43 -14.52 -8.93
C ILE A 222 6.97 -15.94 -8.67
N ARG A 223 7.19 -16.42 -7.44
CA ARG A 223 6.89 -17.78 -7.01
C ARG A 223 5.76 -17.74 -5.99
N LEU A 224 4.62 -17.19 -6.39
CA LEU A 224 3.42 -17.12 -5.57
C LEU A 224 2.30 -17.95 -6.20
N ASP A 225 1.54 -18.64 -5.36
CA ASP A 225 0.34 -19.32 -5.82
C ASP A 225 -0.69 -18.28 -6.30
N ASN A 226 -1.46 -18.63 -7.33
CA ASN A 226 -2.43 -17.73 -7.97
C ASN A 226 -3.41 -17.08 -6.98
N ARG A 227 -3.85 -17.82 -5.97
CA ARG A 227 -4.72 -17.31 -4.91
C ARG A 227 -4.00 -16.32 -3.99
N VAL A 228 -2.74 -16.58 -3.66
CA VAL A 228 -1.90 -15.72 -2.81
C VAL A 228 -1.56 -14.44 -3.55
N LEU A 229 -1.18 -14.55 -4.83
CA LEU A 229 -0.94 -13.40 -5.69
C LEU A 229 -2.18 -12.51 -5.80
N ALA A 230 -3.35 -13.10 -6.06
CA ALA A 230 -4.63 -12.39 -6.12
C ALA A 230 -4.99 -11.70 -4.79
N TYR A 231 -4.64 -12.32 -3.66
CA TYR A 231 -4.79 -11.69 -2.35
C TYR A 231 -3.97 -10.41 -2.25
N VAL A 232 -2.65 -10.52 -2.46
CA VAL A 232 -1.69 -9.44 -2.27
C VAL A 232 -1.91 -8.29 -3.25
N VAL A 233 -2.19 -8.58 -4.52
CA VAL A 233 -2.55 -7.53 -5.50
C VAL A 233 -3.82 -6.81 -5.06
N GLY A 234 -4.81 -7.54 -4.53
CA GLY A 234 -6.05 -6.95 -4.04
C GLY A 234 -5.87 -5.97 -2.88
N GLU A 235 -4.97 -6.28 -1.96
CA GLU A 235 -4.66 -5.41 -0.81
C GLU A 235 -3.88 -4.15 -1.23
N LEU A 236 -2.98 -4.29 -2.22
CA LEU A 236 -2.06 -3.23 -2.62
C LEU A 236 -2.64 -2.31 -3.70
N GLN A 237 -3.56 -2.80 -4.54
CA GLN A 237 -3.96 -2.10 -5.78
C GLN A 237 -4.38 -0.64 -5.54
N ARG A 238 -5.20 -0.37 -4.52
CA ARG A 238 -5.79 0.96 -4.25
C ARG A 238 -4.80 2.06 -3.82
N TYR A 239 -3.66 1.67 -3.26
CA TYR A 239 -2.71 2.62 -2.68
C TYR A 239 -1.75 3.14 -3.73
N SER A 240 -1.35 4.41 -3.72
CA SER A 240 -0.21 4.86 -4.55
C SER A 240 1.09 4.72 -3.75
N LEU A 241 2.01 3.87 -4.22
CA LEU A 241 3.36 3.82 -3.67
C LEU A 241 4.22 4.98 -4.16
N LEU A 242 3.94 5.61 -5.30
CA LEU A 242 4.69 6.78 -5.76
C LEU A 242 4.32 8.06 -5.02
N GLN A 243 3.03 8.30 -4.81
CA GLN A 243 2.52 9.52 -4.18
C GLN A 243 2.58 9.48 -2.64
N THR A 244 2.79 8.29 -2.04
CA THR A 244 3.04 8.17 -0.61
C THR A 244 4.28 8.98 -0.20
N GLN A 245 4.29 9.54 1.01
CA GLN A 245 5.45 10.30 1.49
C GLN A 245 6.68 9.39 1.69
N ALA A 246 7.88 9.93 1.46
CA ALA A 246 9.11 9.14 1.45
C ALA A 246 9.46 8.56 2.83
N ASP A 247 9.14 9.27 3.90
CA ASP A 247 9.25 8.85 5.30
C ASP A 247 8.31 7.69 5.64
N VAL A 248 7.06 7.73 5.14
CA VAL A 248 6.10 6.63 5.29
C VAL A 248 6.59 5.38 4.58
N LYS A 249 7.05 5.49 3.32
CA LYS A 249 7.63 4.37 2.57
C LYS A 249 8.86 3.80 3.27
N GLY A 250 9.79 4.66 3.66
CA GLY A 250 11.02 4.27 4.34
C GLY A 250 10.72 3.54 5.65
N THR A 251 9.83 4.10 6.47
CA THR A 251 9.42 3.49 7.74
C THR A 251 8.71 2.16 7.54
N ALA A 252 7.76 2.09 6.58
CA ALA A 252 7.04 0.85 6.27
C ALA A 252 7.98 -0.25 5.80
N TYR A 253 8.92 0.11 4.93
CA TYR A 253 9.92 -0.80 4.40
C TYR A 253 10.85 -1.31 5.49
N GLU A 254 11.37 -0.43 6.34
CA GLU A 254 12.26 -0.80 7.44
C GLU A 254 11.59 -1.63 8.51
N GLN A 255 10.33 -1.32 8.85
CA GLN A 255 9.61 -2.15 9.81
C GLN A 255 9.39 -3.55 9.24
N LEU A 256 9.05 -3.64 7.95
CA LEU A 256 8.84 -4.92 7.26
C LEU A 256 10.15 -5.72 7.18
N VAL A 257 11.25 -5.10 6.75
CA VAL A 257 12.58 -5.73 6.74
C VAL A 257 13.00 -6.10 8.15
N GLY A 258 12.94 -5.14 9.06
CA GLY A 258 13.38 -5.28 10.45
C GLY A 258 12.67 -6.40 11.18
N SER A 259 11.36 -6.59 11.01
CA SER A 259 10.63 -7.66 11.69
C SER A 259 10.84 -9.03 11.06
N ASN A 260 11.14 -9.09 9.75
CA ASN A 260 11.10 -10.33 8.98
C ASN A 260 12.48 -10.88 8.61
N LEU A 261 13.49 -10.02 8.58
CA LEU A 261 14.89 -10.35 8.31
C LEU A 261 15.74 -10.37 9.59
N ARG A 262 15.23 -9.88 10.73
CA ARG A 262 15.82 -10.20 12.05
C ARG A 262 15.55 -11.66 12.38
N GLY A 263 16.39 -12.55 11.88
CA GLY A 263 16.32 -13.98 12.18
C GLY A 263 17.59 -14.74 11.79
N ASP A 264 18.17 -15.42 12.78
CA ASP A 264 19.23 -16.45 12.74
C ASP A 264 20.72 -16.05 12.66
N ARG A 265 21.11 -14.86 12.16
CA ARG A 265 22.54 -14.51 11.99
C ARG A 265 23.10 -13.42 12.91
N GLY A 266 22.34 -12.96 13.91
CA GLY A 266 22.80 -11.86 14.78
C GLY A 266 22.86 -10.51 14.05
N GLU A 267 21.95 -10.29 13.10
CA GLU A 267 21.84 -9.04 12.35
C GLU A 267 21.16 -7.97 13.22
N PHE A 268 21.84 -6.83 13.42
CA PHE A 268 21.35 -5.69 14.20
C PHE A 268 21.29 -4.44 13.32
N PHE A 269 20.09 -3.91 13.10
CA PHE A 269 19.91 -2.65 12.39
C PHE A 269 20.22 -1.47 13.32
N THR A 270 21.02 -0.52 12.83
CA THR A 270 21.34 0.71 13.57
C THR A 270 20.09 1.62 13.55
N PRO A 271 19.62 2.11 14.72
CA PRO A 271 18.45 3.00 14.76
C PRO A 271 18.66 4.28 13.95
N ARG A 272 17.59 4.78 13.32
CA ARG A 272 17.62 5.94 12.42
C ARG A 272 18.25 7.19 13.04
N ASN A 273 17.90 7.50 14.28
CA ASN A 273 18.46 8.64 15.02
C ASN A 273 19.99 8.50 15.23
N VAL A 274 20.49 7.27 15.39
CA VAL A 274 21.94 7.01 15.52
C VAL A 274 22.63 7.17 14.16
N CYS A 275 22.05 6.61 13.08
CA CYS A 275 22.58 6.80 11.72
C CYS A 275 22.67 8.29 11.35
N GLU A 276 21.61 9.05 11.61
CA GLU A 276 21.56 10.48 11.31
C GLU A 276 22.58 11.28 12.14
N MET A 277 22.62 11.06 13.45
CA MET A 277 23.59 11.72 14.32
C MET A 277 25.03 11.48 13.85
N ALA A 278 25.40 10.22 13.61
CA ALA A 278 26.74 9.85 13.19
C ALA A 278 27.09 10.40 11.79
N ALA A 279 26.15 10.36 10.83
CA ALA A 279 26.35 10.94 9.51
C ALA A 279 26.55 12.46 9.57
N ARG A 280 25.75 13.18 10.39
CA ARG A 280 25.91 14.63 10.60
C ARG A 280 27.23 14.96 11.27
N MET A 281 27.64 14.19 12.29
CA MET A 281 28.94 14.36 12.96
C MET A 281 30.10 14.17 11.97
N ALA A 282 30.07 13.10 11.15
CA ALA A 282 31.10 12.83 10.17
C ALA A 282 31.19 13.95 9.11
N LEU A 283 30.06 14.37 8.52
CA LEU A 283 30.03 15.44 7.53
C LEU A 283 30.45 16.80 8.11
N ALA A 284 30.14 17.07 9.38
CA ALA A 284 30.54 18.31 10.06
C ALA A 284 32.07 18.48 10.18
N THR A 285 32.86 17.41 10.03
CA THR A 285 34.33 17.50 9.99
C THR A 285 34.87 18.07 8.68
N TYR A 286 34.01 18.23 7.67
CA TYR A 286 34.35 18.79 6.37
C TYR A 286 33.57 20.10 6.10
N PRO A 287 34.17 21.06 5.39
CA PRO A 287 33.45 22.23 4.87
C PRO A 287 32.24 21.83 4.01
N ARG A 288 31.13 22.57 4.13
CA ARG A 288 29.86 22.26 3.44
C ARG A 288 30.00 22.21 1.92
N ASP A 289 30.82 23.07 1.34
CA ASP A 289 31.10 23.12 -0.11
C ASP A 289 31.79 21.84 -0.64
N LYS A 290 32.32 21.00 0.26
CA LYS A 290 32.93 19.71 -0.09
C LYS A 290 31.99 18.52 0.08
N TRP A 291 30.86 18.66 0.78
CA TRP A 291 29.99 17.53 1.17
C TRP A 291 29.58 16.65 -0.01
N LEU A 292 29.22 17.25 -1.14
CA LEU A 292 28.76 16.54 -2.36
C LEU A 292 29.90 15.95 -3.20
N LYS A 293 31.16 16.11 -2.77
CA LYS A 293 32.35 15.58 -3.46
C LYS A 293 33.04 14.48 -2.63
N LEU A 294 32.53 14.19 -1.44
CA LEU A 294 33.07 13.15 -0.57
C LEU A 294 32.60 11.79 -1.06
N ARG A 295 33.56 10.85 -1.19
CA ARG A 295 33.24 9.44 -1.39
C ARG A 295 32.87 8.83 -0.05
N ILE A 296 31.69 8.23 0.02
CA ILE A 296 31.14 7.63 1.23
C ILE A 296 30.95 6.15 0.99
N LEU A 297 31.50 5.34 1.88
CA LEU A 297 31.39 3.89 1.87
C LEU A 297 30.82 3.43 3.22
N ASP A 298 29.72 2.69 3.17
CA ASP A 298 29.27 1.88 4.29
C ASP A 298 29.62 0.40 4.00
N PRO A 299 30.63 -0.18 4.68
CA PRO A 299 31.12 -1.52 4.38
C PRO A 299 30.26 -2.65 4.97
N ALA A 300 29.22 -2.32 5.75
CA ALA A 300 28.27 -3.26 6.33
C ALA A 300 26.87 -2.61 6.34
N CYS A 301 26.40 -2.24 5.14
CA CYS A 301 25.31 -1.28 5.01
C CYS A 301 23.95 -1.81 5.47
N GLY A 302 23.76 -3.13 5.59
CA GLY A 302 22.47 -3.73 5.87
C GLY A 302 21.41 -3.18 4.91
N THR A 303 20.34 -2.61 5.47
CA THR A 303 19.27 -1.94 4.71
C THR A 303 19.58 -0.50 4.28
N GLY A 304 20.86 -0.08 4.32
CA GLY A 304 21.30 1.23 3.87
C GLY A 304 21.03 2.38 4.86
N GLY A 305 20.90 2.10 6.16
CA GLY A 305 20.54 3.11 7.17
C GLY A 305 21.43 4.37 7.14
N PHE A 306 22.75 4.20 7.11
CA PHE A 306 23.69 5.33 6.98
C PHE A 306 23.67 5.97 5.59
N LEU A 307 23.53 5.17 4.53
CA LEU A 307 23.47 5.67 3.16
C LEU A 307 22.28 6.62 2.97
N VAL A 308 21.11 6.21 3.47
CA VAL A 308 19.90 7.05 3.46
C VAL A 308 20.07 8.29 4.33
N ALA A 309 20.70 8.18 5.51
CA ALA A 309 20.98 9.34 6.35
C ALA A 309 21.84 10.39 5.63
N VAL A 310 22.89 9.94 4.94
CA VAL A 310 23.74 10.80 4.11
C VAL A 310 22.95 11.43 2.96
N MET A 311 22.13 10.64 2.24
CA MET A 311 21.29 11.15 1.16
C MET A 311 20.32 12.23 1.65
N ASN A 312 19.75 12.09 2.85
CA ASN A 312 18.86 13.08 3.42
C ASN A 312 19.59 14.39 3.75
N ILE A 313 20.80 14.32 4.32
CA ILE A 313 21.64 15.50 4.59
C ILE A 313 22.03 16.20 3.28
N TRP A 314 22.41 15.43 2.25
CA TRP A 314 22.70 15.97 0.92
C TRP A 314 21.47 16.60 0.27
N ARG A 315 20.29 15.99 0.41
CA ARG A 315 19.02 16.53 -0.07
C ARG A 315 18.71 17.87 0.59
N GLU A 316 18.77 17.97 1.91
CA GLU A 316 18.57 19.22 2.66
C GLU A 316 19.51 20.32 2.16
N HIS A 317 20.80 19.99 2.00
CA HIS A 317 21.81 20.92 1.53
C HIS A 317 21.54 21.39 0.09
N LEU A 318 21.25 20.46 -0.82
CA LEU A 318 20.95 20.76 -2.22
C LEU A 318 19.66 21.55 -2.37
N GLN A 319 18.61 21.21 -1.61
CA GLN A 319 17.33 21.90 -1.64
C GLN A 319 17.48 23.37 -1.24
N ALA A 320 18.24 23.66 -0.18
CA ALA A 320 18.54 25.04 0.21
C ALA A 320 19.24 25.82 -0.93
N ILE A 321 20.19 25.20 -1.62
CA ILE A 321 20.89 25.81 -2.76
C ILE A 321 19.94 26.04 -3.95
N GLN A 322 19.14 25.05 -4.33
CA GLN A 322 18.26 25.16 -5.49
C GLN A 322 17.10 26.12 -5.23
N LEU A 323 16.54 26.17 -4.03
CA LEU A 323 15.51 27.16 -3.66
C LEU A 323 16.06 28.59 -3.72
N ALA A 324 17.31 28.81 -3.27
CA ALA A 324 17.95 30.11 -3.40
C ALA A 324 18.22 30.50 -4.87
N LYS A 325 18.50 29.52 -5.73
CA LYS A 325 18.71 29.71 -7.17
C LYS A 325 17.40 29.94 -7.94
N TRP A 326 16.31 29.33 -7.50
CA TRP A 326 14.99 29.39 -8.13
C TRP A 326 13.90 29.87 -7.13
N PRO A 327 14.00 31.10 -6.59
CA PRO A 327 13.14 31.54 -5.49
C PRO A 327 11.65 31.63 -5.85
N ASN A 328 11.34 31.78 -7.14
CA ASN A 328 9.96 31.87 -7.66
C ASN A 328 9.51 30.60 -8.40
N ASN A 329 10.28 29.51 -8.34
CA ASN A 329 9.96 28.26 -9.02
C ASN A 329 10.39 27.06 -8.17
N GLU A 330 9.62 26.80 -7.12
CA GLU A 330 9.86 25.69 -6.18
C GLU A 330 9.84 24.33 -6.88
N SER A 331 8.91 24.10 -7.81
CA SER A 331 8.83 22.86 -8.57
C SER A 331 10.14 22.57 -9.31
N ARG A 332 10.69 23.55 -10.03
CA ARG A 332 11.99 23.40 -10.69
C ARG A 332 13.14 23.21 -9.71
N ALA A 333 13.11 23.89 -8.56
CA ALA A 333 14.13 23.72 -7.53
C ALA A 333 14.17 22.26 -7.04
N LEU A 334 12.99 21.67 -6.76
CA LEU A 334 12.86 20.30 -6.30
C LEU A 334 13.26 19.28 -7.37
N GLU A 335 12.89 19.49 -8.63
CA GLU A 335 13.33 18.65 -9.75
C GLU A 335 14.86 18.63 -9.90
N GLU A 336 15.48 19.81 -9.85
CA GLU A 336 16.93 19.96 -9.93
C GLU A 336 17.64 19.35 -8.71
N THR A 337 17.09 19.51 -7.50
CA THR A 337 17.58 18.83 -6.29
C THR A 337 17.55 17.32 -6.47
N ALA A 338 16.45 16.75 -6.96
CA ALA A 338 16.32 15.31 -7.17
C ALA A 338 17.30 14.79 -8.22
N ARG A 339 17.49 15.52 -9.33
CA ARG A 339 18.45 15.17 -10.37
C ARG A 339 19.88 15.16 -9.84
N ILE A 340 20.32 16.26 -9.22
CA ILE A 340 21.70 16.39 -8.71
C ILE A 340 21.95 15.37 -7.60
N LEU A 341 20.98 15.16 -6.71
CA LEU A 341 21.10 14.15 -5.65
C LEU A 341 21.31 12.75 -6.23
N ARG A 342 20.53 12.36 -7.26
CA ARG A 342 20.65 11.07 -7.94
C ARG A 342 22.03 10.90 -8.56
N ASP A 343 22.50 11.89 -9.32
CA ASP A 343 23.80 11.82 -9.99
C ASP A 343 24.94 11.75 -8.96
N THR A 344 24.86 12.54 -7.89
CA THR A 344 25.84 12.55 -6.81
C THR A 344 25.86 11.21 -6.06
N ALA A 345 24.69 10.67 -5.70
CA ALA A 345 24.58 9.39 -5.02
C ALA A 345 25.16 8.25 -5.86
N ASN A 346 24.79 8.16 -7.15
CA ASN A 346 25.30 7.14 -8.06
C ASN A 346 26.83 7.16 -8.21
N GLN A 347 27.45 8.34 -8.08
CA GLN A 347 28.89 8.49 -8.26
C GLN A 347 29.68 8.31 -6.95
N TYR A 348 29.14 8.76 -5.82
CA TYR A 348 29.91 8.96 -4.59
C TYR A 348 29.43 8.15 -3.39
N LEU A 349 28.26 7.52 -3.44
CA LEU A 349 27.70 6.76 -2.34
C LEU A 349 27.74 5.26 -2.64
N MET A 350 28.39 4.49 -1.76
CA MET A 350 28.57 3.05 -1.94
C MET A 350 28.23 2.28 -0.66
N GLY A 351 27.54 1.16 -0.81
CA GLY A 351 27.23 0.21 0.26
C GLY A 351 27.73 -1.17 -0.09
N ILE A 352 28.22 -1.91 0.90
CA ILE A 352 28.57 -3.32 0.79
C ILE A 352 27.89 -4.05 1.95
N ASP A 353 27.28 -5.18 1.66
CA ASP A 353 26.82 -6.12 2.68
C ASP A 353 26.99 -7.55 2.18
N PHE A 354 27.20 -8.49 3.09
CA PHE A 354 27.34 -9.91 2.75
C PHE A 354 25.97 -10.54 2.45
N ASN A 355 24.88 -9.97 2.98
CA ASN A 355 23.52 -10.47 2.79
C ASN A 355 22.89 -9.81 1.54
N PRO A 356 22.72 -10.55 0.43
CA PRO A 356 22.19 -10.00 -0.81
C PRO A 356 20.74 -9.48 -0.67
N VAL A 357 19.97 -10.01 0.28
CA VAL A 357 18.62 -9.54 0.58
C VAL A 357 18.64 -8.14 1.18
N LEU A 358 19.61 -7.85 2.05
CA LEU A 358 19.79 -6.52 2.63
C LEU A 358 20.34 -5.53 1.61
N VAL A 359 21.27 -5.96 0.75
CA VAL A 359 21.77 -5.14 -0.37
C VAL A 359 20.63 -4.74 -1.32
N ARG A 360 19.69 -5.64 -1.60
CA ARG A 360 18.50 -5.34 -2.41
C ARG A 360 17.58 -4.32 -1.75
N ALA A 361 17.60 -4.28 -0.42
CA ALA A 361 16.75 -3.46 0.41
C ALA A 361 17.31 -2.05 0.64
N ALA A 362 18.64 -1.92 0.66
CA ALA A 362 19.38 -0.66 0.69
C ALA A 362 19.24 0.11 -0.63
#